data_AF-A0A2E2KIB6-F1
#
_entry.id   AF-A0A2E2KIB6-F1
#
_cell.length_a   1.000
_cell.length_b   1.000
_cell.length_c   1.000
_cell.angle_alpha   90.00
_cell.angle_beta   90.00
_cell.angle_gamma   90.00
#
_symmetry.space_group_name_H-M   'P 1'
#
loop_
_entity.id
_entity.type
_entity.pdbx_description
1 polymer ?
#
loop_
_entity_poly.entity_id
_entity_poly.type
_entity_poly.pdbx_seq_one_letter_code
_entity_poly.pdbx_strand_id
1 'polypeptide(L)'
;MKFKQMVNPAKGLGAVMTGLVLMGTGLSVQAATDEYLLTVTRPNQLHVIDTKTDKLLRSCDVPGTFGNGGIASSPDGKVAYVMTNKWEDVYGFNISDCKIVFSMKQSTPMEQVKSIISMTVSADGKELYTVQNPVKLHKDHFEAIQPRLAVYKTDDGLNAQPVRTYPVDRRITKLGFIEKTSEVILGGGDIKAIDTTNGKVRTLAKLQNWDRSPEGWVPPDAFAMHTMGEHIGEYIMPYFTIKWNGEPGDMEKAEFLWGMTKVDTKTGDVTTGEVLPFEFIVFNWVTDPNDEDIVYGSFNQLSKHNIKEGKTLAVHPMPHTYYNINMLEDGSKIYVGGTSSDISIHDPKTLKKIGSIKLAGDMSTSDLRIAKVQR
;
A
#
# COMPACT_ATOMS: atom_id res chain seq x y z
N MET A 1 89.11 14.38 -5.86
CA MET A 1 89.97 15.52 -6.27
C MET A 1 89.06 16.64 -6.76
N LYS A 2 89.52 17.87 -6.59
CA LYS A 2 88.78 19.15 -6.62
C LYS A 2 88.36 19.60 -8.05
N PHE A 3 87.34 20.48 -8.09
CA PHE A 3 86.95 21.46 -9.13
C PHE A 3 86.14 20.96 -10.35
N LYS A 4 84.91 21.45 -10.62
CA LYS A 4 84.31 22.81 -10.82
C LYS A 4 84.27 23.20 -12.31
N GLN A 5 83.06 23.32 -12.86
CA GLN A 5 82.46 24.54 -13.50
C GLN A 5 81.21 24.09 -14.27
N MET A 6 79.99 24.37 -13.77
CA MET A 6 79.18 25.57 -14.05
C MET A 6 79.10 25.90 -15.55
N VAL A 7 77.95 25.64 -16.19
CA VAL A 7 76.95 26.65 -16.61
C VAL A 7 75.59 25.95 -16.84
N ASN A 8 74.54 26.53 -16.27
CA ASN A 8 73.11 26.30 -16.51
C ASN A 8 72.55 27.71 -16.93
N PRO A 9 71.30 27.92 -17.40
CA PRO A 9 70.19 26.99 -17.56
C PRO A 9 69.29 27.20 -18.81
N ALA A 10 68.40 26.24 -19.08
CA ALA A 10 66.98 26.41 -19.49
C ALA A 10 66.48 25.02 -19.94
N LYS A 11 65.89 24.21 -19.04
CA LYS A 11 64.46 24.15 -18.68
C LYS A 11 63.55 24.15 -19.93
N GLY A 12 62.71 23.15 -20.18
CA GLY A 12 62.31 21.98 -19.41
C GLY A 12 61.75 20.92 -20.36
N LEU A 13 62.16 19.66 -20.17
CA LEU A 13 61.42 18.64 -19.43
C LEU A 13 60.11 18.22 -20.11
N GLY A 14 60.25 17.29 -21.06
CA GLY A 14 59.26 16.26 -21.30
C GLY A 14 59.33 15.23 -20.18
N ALA A 15 58.17 14.92 -19.59
CA ALA A 15 58.03 13.84 -18.63
C ALA A 15 57.30 12.67 -19.29
N VAL A 16 57.95 11.51 -19.19
CA VAL A 16 57.61 10.20 -19.70
C VAL A 16 56.26 9.73 -19.13
N MET A 17 55.38 9.26 -20.02
CA MET A 17 54.15 8.55 -19.68
C MET A 17 54.48 7.23 -18.99
N THR A 18 54.10 7.12 -17.71
CA THR A 18 53.97 5.84 -17.02
C THR A 18 52.48 5.57 -16.84
N GLY A 19 51.95 4.59 -17.59
CA GLY A 19 50.54 4.23 -17.57
C GLY A 19 50.11 3.67 -16.22
N LEU A 20 49.19 4.37 -15.56
CA LEU A 20 48.39 3.81 -14.47
C LEU A 20 47.11 3.23 -15.09
N VAL A 21 46.97 1.91 -14.99
CA VAL A 21 45.70 1.20 -15.19
C VAL A 21 44.78 1.59 -14.03
N LEU A 22 43.86 2.52 -14.27
CA LEU A 22 42.69 2.69 -13.40
C LEU A 22 41.70 1.58 -13.77
N MET A 23 41.67 0.54 -12.94
CA MET A 23 40.49 -0.31 -12.79
C MET A 23 39.34 0.58 -12.32
N GLY A 24 38.53 1.05 -13.26
CA GLY A 24 37.23 1.62 -12.96
C GLY A 24 36.34 0.50 -12.43
N THR A 25 36.35 0.30 -11.12
CA THR A 25 35.22 -0.33 -10.45
C THR A 25 34.03 0.61 -10.64
N GLY A 26 33.25 0.33 -11.68
CA GLY A 26 31.87 0.79 -11.78
C GLY A 26 31.11 0.21 -10.60
N LEU A 27 31.24 0.84 -9.43
CA LEU A 27 30.19 0.83 -8.43
C LEU A 27 29.04 1.57 -9.09
N SER A 28 28.17 0.81 -9.76
CA SER A 28 26.77 1.16 -9.87
C SER A 28 26.31 1.51 -8.47
N VAL A 29 26.26 2.81 -8.17
CA VAL A 29 25.52 3.34 -7.04
C VAL A 29 24.07 3.05 -7.37
N GLN A 30 23.63 1.82 -7.07
CA GLN A 30 22.24 1.56 -6.77
C GLN A 30 21.95 2.54 -5.62
N ALA A 31 21.21 3.61 -5.89
CA ALA A 31 20.77 4.50 -4.84
C ALA A 31 20.01 3.63 -3.84
N ALA A 32 20.64 3.33 -2.71
CA ALA A 32 20.06 2.46 -1.70
C ALA A 32 18.88 3.20 -1.09
N THR A 33 17.68 2.92 -1.61
CA THR A 33 16.43 3.43 -1.08
C THR A 33 16.35 3.06 0.40
N ASP A 34 16.12 4.06 1.26
CA ASP A 34 15.83 3.84 2.67
C ASP A 34 14.34 3.47 2.76
N GLU A 35 14.02 2.25 2.31
CA GLU A 35 12.67 1.67 2.41
C GLU A 35 12.48 1.05 3.79
N TYR A 36 11.38 1.42 4.44
CA TYR A 36 10.96 0.82 5.70
C TYR A 36 9.65 0.08 5.50
N LEU A 37 9.58 -1.12 6.09
CA LEU A 37 8.34 -1.87 6.18
C LEU A 37 7.60 -1.44 7.46
N LEU A 38 6.33 -1.12 7.31
CA LEU A 38 5.46 -0.61 8.37
C LEU A 38 4.30 -1.57 8.60
N THR A 39 4.00 -1.84 9.86
CA THR A 39 2.79 -2.57 10.27
C THR A 39 2.40 -2.19 11.69
N VAL A 40 1.19 -2.55 12.12
CA VAL A 40 0.72 -2.37 13.50
C VAL A 40 0.42 -3.73 14.12
N THR A 41 0.63 -3.86 15.42
CA THR A 41 0.16 -5.04 16.18
C THR A 41 -0.62 -4.65 17.42
N ARG A 42 -1.36 -5.62 17.95
CA ARG A 42 -1.82 -5.59 19.35
C ARG A 42 -0.60 -5.54 20.30
N PRO A 43 -0.69 -4.91 21.49
CA PRO A 43 -1.88 -4.25 22.02
C PRO A 43 -2.22 -2.90 21.37
N ASN A 44 -1.24 -2.14 20.83
CA ASN A 44 -1.41 -1.01 19.91
C ASN A 44 -0.03 -0.39 19.55
N GLN A 45 0.80 -1.05 18.73
CA GLN A 45 2.15 -0.56 18.41
C GLN A 45 2.38 -0.49 16.91
N LEU A 46 2.91 0.64 16.42
CA LEU A 46 3.44 0.79 15.07
C LEU A 46 4.87 0.26 15.06
N HIS A 47 5.19 -0.67 14.16
CA HIS A 47 6.52 -1.19 13.97
C HIS A 47 7.15 -0.58 12.72
N VAL A 48 8.39 -0.13 12.86
CA VAL A 48 9.24 0.30 11.75
C VAL A 48 10.35 -0.73 11.58
N ILE A 49 10.42 -1.34 10.41
CA ILE A 49 11.34 -2.44 10.11
C ILE A 49 12.28 -1.98 8.99
N ASP A 50 13.57 -2.16 9.21
CA ASP A 50 14.59 -1.90 8.20
C ASP A 50 14.63 -3.05 7.20
N THR A 51 14.35 -2.75 5.93
CA THR A 51 14.28 -3.74 4.83
C THR A 51 15.66 -4.20 4.34
N LYS A 52 16.72 -3.43 4.64
CA LYS A 52 18.10 -3.80 4.31
C LYS A 52 18.60 -4.91 5.22
N THR A 53 18.30 -4.79 6.51
CA THR A 53 18.74 -5.76 7.52
C THR A 53 17.68 -6.78 7.89
N ASP A 54 16.43 -6.59 7.43
CA ASP A 54 15.24 -7.36 7.81
C ASP A 54 15.03 -7.45 9.32
N LYS A 55 15.27 -6.33 10.02
CA LYS A 55 15.19 -6.24 11.48
C LYS A 55 14.22 -5.16 11.92
N LEU A 56 13.51 -5.44 13.02
CA LEU A 56 12.72 -4.44 13.73
C LEU A 56 13.67 -3.33 14.20
N LEU A 57 13.48 -2.12 13.67
CA LEU A 57 14.27 -0.96 14.03
C LEU A 57 13.72 -0.30 15.30
N ARG A 58 12.40 -0.27 15.44
CA ARG A 58 11.68 0.29 16.61
C ARG A 58 10.20 -0.03 16.58
N SER A 59 9.58 0.16 17.73
CA SER A 59 8.14 0.15 17.95
C SER A 59 7.73 1.48 18.56
N CYS A 60 6.70 2.11 18.02
CA CYS A 60 6.10 3.33 18.55
C CYS A 60 4.77 2.96 19.22
N ASP A 61 4.55 3.43 20.44
CA ASP A 61 3.27 3.23 21.14
C ASP A 61 2.19 4.10 20.47
N VAL A 62 1.14 3.46 19.98
CA VAL A 62 0.02 4.13 19.33
C VAL A 62 -1.03 4.47 20.38
N PRO A 63 -1.44 5.75 20.53
CA PRO A 63 -2.44 6.12 21.51
C PRO A 63 -3.79 5.43 21.28
N GLY A 64 -4.53 5.19 22.37
CA GLY A 64 -5.83 4.52 22.34
C GLY A 64 -5.70 2.99 22.28
N THR A 65 -6.78 2.33 21.85
CA THR A 65 -6.81 0.87 21.68
C THR A 65 -6.58 0.50 20.22
N PHE A 66 -5.98 -0.66 19.97
CA PHE A 66 -5.90 -1.23 18.62
C PHE A 66 -7.25 -1.15 17.88
N GLY A 67 -7.23 -0.58 16.68
CA GLY A 67 -8.38 -0.54 15.77
C GLY A 67 -8.31 -1.72 14.81
N ASN A 68 -7.95 -1.45 13.56
CA ASN A 68 -7.47 -2.47 12.64
C ASN A 68 -5.98 -2.32 12.30
N GLY A 69 -5.32 -1.20 12.63
CA GLY A 69 -3.95 -0.92 12.20
C GLY A 69 -3.82 -0.46 10.76
N GLY A 70 -4.80 0.30 10.24
CA GLY A 70 -4.70 0.93 8.93
C GLY A 70 -3.58 1.98 8.89
N ILE A 71 -2.78 2.00 7.84
CA ILE A 71 -1.63 2.89 7.68
C ILE A 71 -1.74 3.64 6.36
N ALA A 72 -1.37 4.92 6.35
CA ALA A 72 -1.03 5.67 5.16
C ALA A 72 0.30 6.39 5.39
N SER A 73 1.19 6.37 4.42
CA SER A 73 2.50 7.03 4.53
C SER A 73 2.48 8.38 3.82
N SER A 74 3.20 9.36 4.36
CA SER A 74 3.49 10.57 3.62
C SER A 74 4.33 10.24 2.37
N PRO A 75 4.18 11.00 1.26
CA PRO A 75 4.92 10.75 0.02
C PRO A 75 6.45 10.78 0.17
N ASP A 76 6.96 11.55 1.13
CA ASP A 76 8.39 11.62 1.46
C ASP A 76 8.86 10.46 2.37
N GLY A 77 7.95 9.57 2.77
CA GLY A 77 8.21 8.41 3.63
C GLY A 77 8.50 8.73 5.08
N LYS A 78 8.44 10.00 5.52
CA LYS A 78 8.88 10.40 6.86
C LYS A 78 7.81 10.27 7.93
N VAL A 79 6.54 10.34 7.55
CA VAL A 79 5.40 10.26 8.47
C VAL A 79 4.53 9.06 8.13
N ALA A 80 4.22 8.25 9.14
CA ALA A 80 3.21 7.19 9.06
C ALA A 80 1.96 7.62 9.82
N TYR A 81 0.84 7.77 9.12
CA TYR A 81 -0.48 7.99 9.70
C TYR A 81 -1.11 6.66 10.04
N VAL A 82 -1.46 6.47 11.30
CA VAL A 82 -1.98 5.21 11.84
C VAL A 82 -3.40 5.42 12.35
N MET A 83 -4.33 4.64 11.81
CA MET A 83 -5.70 4.57 12.25
C MET A 83 -5.84 3.67 13.46
N THR A 84 -6.43 4.20 14.53
CA THR A 84 -6.46 3.56 15.84
C THR A 84 -7.76 3.87 16.59
N ASN A 85 -7.80 3.50 17.87
CA ASN A 85 -8.92 3.74 18.78
C ASN A 85 -10.25 3.25 18.19
N LYS A 86 -10.28 1.99 17.75
CA LYS A 86 -11.47 1.37 17.12
C LYS A 86 -11.94 2.16 15.89
N TRP A 87 -11.04 2.54 15.00
CA TRP A 87 -11.33 3.28 13.75
C TRP A 87 -11.83 4.72 13.94
N GLU A 88 -11.63 5.33 15.11
CA GLU A 88 -12.16 6.67 15.40
C GLU A 88 -11.10 7.77 15.24
N ASP A 89 -9.82 7.43 15.42
CA ASP A 89 -8.73 8.41 15.48
C ASP A 89 -7.61 8.05 14.49
N VAL A 90 -6.85 9.07 14.10
CA VAL A 90 -5.58 8.90 13.36
C VAL A 90 -4.48 9.71 14.03
N TYR A 91 -3.30 9.09 14.15
CA TYR A 91 -2.08 9.73 14.64
C TYR A 91 -0.99 9.63 13.58
N GLY A 92 -0.29 10.73 13.28
CA GLY A 92 0.87 10.74 12.40
C GLY A 92 2.17 10.67 13.21
N PHE A 93 3.01 9.69 12.91
CA PHE A 93 4.29 9.43 13.57
C PHE A 93 5.43 9.77 12.63
N ASN A 94 6.38 10.57 13.09
CA ASN A 94 7.69 10.61 12.45
C ASN A 94 8.37 9.23 12.65
N ILE A 95 8.62 8.52 11.56
CA ILE A 95 9.14 7.13 11.63
C ILE A 95 10.57 7.07 12.18
N SER A 96 11.29 8.19 12.15
CA SER A 96 12.69 8.29 12.58
C SER A 96 12.87 8.39 14.11
N ASP A 97 11.83 8.77 14.86
CA ASP A 97 11.93 9.02 16.30
C ASP A 97 10.65 8.69 17.08
N CYS A 98 9.60 8.17 16.43
CA CYS A 98 8.28 7.89 17.00
C CYS A 98 7.53 9.13 17.51
N LYS A 99 7.99 10.36 17.20
CA LYS A 99 7.30 11.58 17.63
C LYS A 99 5.96 11.69 16.90
N ILE A 100 4.90 11.90 17.68
CA ILE A 100 3.58 12.23 17.13
C ILE A 100 3.63 13.68 16.64
N VAL A 101 3.35 13.88 15.35
CA VAL A 101 3.36 15.18 14.66
C VAL A 101 1.98 15.60 14.18
N PHE A 102 1.04 14.67 14.13
CA PHE A 102 -0.34 14.89 13.72
C PHE A 102 -1.28 14.08 14.60
N SER A 103 -2.44 14.64 14.95
CA SER A 103 -3.56 13.81 15.40
C SER A 103 -4.91 14.43 15.08
N MET A 104 -5.86 13.55 14.76
CA MET A 104 -7.25 13.89 14.55
C MET A 104 -8.15 12.91 15.30
N LYS A 105 -9.25 13.43 15.85
CA LYS A 105 -10.29 12.67 16.53
C LYS A 105 -11.62 13.04 15.91
N GLN A 106 -12.43 12.04 15.59
CA GLN A 106 -13.60 12.26 14.72
C GLN A 106 -14.91 12.23 15.49
N SER A 107 -14.97 11.47 16.59
CA SER A 107 -16.18 11.33 17.40
C SER A 107 -16.36 12.49 18.38
N THR A 108 -17.62 12.76 18.70
CA THR A 108 -18.07 13.70 19.74
C THR A 108 -19.03 12.98 20.70
N PRO A 109 -19.43 13.59 21.84
CA PRO A 109 -20.41 12.98 22.73
C PRO A 109 -21.77 12.67 22.10
N MET A 110 -22.13 13.34 20.99
CA MET A 110 -23.42 13.19 20.30
C MET A 110 -23.30 12.49 18.93
N GLU A 111 -22.10 12.21 18.44
CA GLU A 111 -21.87 11.57 17.15
C GLU A 111 -20.66 10.64 17.24
N GLN A 112 -20.85 9.34 17.02
CA GLN A 112 -19.76 8.39 16.86
C GLN A 112 -19.38 8.30 15.38
N VAL A 113 -18.09 8.39 15.08
CA VAL A 113 -17.57 8.35 13.71
C VAL A 113 -16.58 7.21 13.54
N LYS A 114 -16.80 6.36 12.53
CA LYS A 114 -15.91 5.24 12.19
C LYS A 114 -15.35 5.38 10.78
N SER A 115 -14.03 5.25 10.66
CA SER A 115 -13.33 5.15 9.38
C SER A 115 -12.95 3.71 9.11
N ILE A 116 -13.68 2.99 8.25
CA ILE A 116 -13.39 1.57 8.03
C ILE A 116 -12.18 1.43 7.10
N ILE A 117 -10.97 1.46 7.67
CA ILE A 117 -9.64 1.35 7.00
C ILE A 117 -9.30 2.51 6.04
N SER A 118 -10.32 3.21 5.54
CA SER A 118 -10.26 4.28 4.57
C SER A 118 -9.34 5.42 4.98
N MET A 119 -8.11 5.38 4.47
CA MET A 119 -7.13 6.44 4.67
C MET A 119 -6.15 6.52 3.50
N THR A 120 -5.90 7.74 3.03
CA THR A 120 -4.85 8.03 2.05
C THR A 120 -4.36 9.47 2.24
N VAL A 121 -3.23 9.80 1.61
CA VAL A 121 -2.57 11.11 1.70
C VAL A 121 -2.39 11.65 0.29
N SER A 122 -2.51 12.96 0.10
CA SER A 122 -2.24 13.61 -1.18
C SER A 122 -0.80 13.40 -1.63
N ALA A 123 -0.55 13.43 -2.95
CA ALA A 123 0.79 13.27 -3.51
C ALA A 123 1.80 14.34 -3.04
N ASP A 124 1.32 15.52 -2.62
CA ASP A 124 2.16 16.58 -2.04
C ASP A 124 2.27 16.50 -0.51
N GLY A 125 1.62 15.52 0.13
CA GLY A 125 1.68 15.28 1.56
C GLY A 125 0.89 16.26 2.42
N LYS A 126 0.19 17.24 1.83
CA LYS A 126 -0.49 18.32 2.58
C LYS A 126 -1.86 17.94 3.11
N GLU A 127 -2.53 16.96 2.51
CA GLU A 127 -3.88 16.58 2.89
C GLU A 127 -3.99 15.09 3.19
N LEU A 128 -4.67 14.77 4.30
CA LEU A 128 -5.06 13.42 4.67
C LEU A 128 -6.57 13.27 4.47
N TYR A 129 -6.95 12.13 3.91
CA TYR A 129 -8.33 11.82 3.55
C TYR A 129 -8.80 10.58 4.29
N THR A 130 -10.03 10.62 4.79
CA THR A 130 -10.68 9.45 5.40
C THR A 130 -12.19 9.48 5.17
N VAL A 131 -12.82 8.31 5.05
CA VAL A 131 -14.29 8.22 4.96
C VAL A 131 -14.88 8.03 6.34
N GLN A 132 -15.65 9.02 6.77
CA GLN A 132 -16.39 9.02 8.01
C GLN A 132 -17.74 8.33 7.82
N ASN A 133 -18.01 7.31 8.64
CA ASN A 133 -19.31 6.66 8.77
C ASN A 133 -19.92 7.07 10.12
N PRO A 134 -20.75 8.12 10.16
CA PRO A 134 -21.23 8.67 11.41
C PRO A 134 -22.54 8.02 11.86
N VAL A 135 -22.71 7.96 13.17
CA VAL A 135 -23.95 7.57 13.85
C VAL A 135 -24.24 8.61 14.91
N LYS A 136 -25.40 9.29 14.83
CA LYS A 136 -25.83 10.18 15.90
C LYS A 136 -26.30 9.36 17.10
N LEU A 137 -25.90 9.81 18.28
CA LEU A 137 -26.21 9.20 19.55
C LEU A 137 -27.32 10.02 20.22
N HIS A 138 -28.57 9.59 20.04
CA HIS A 138 -29.69 10.14 20.79
C HIS A 138 -29.74 9.50 22.18
N LYS A 139 -30.64 9.99 23.04
CA LYS A 139 -30.76 9.47 24.42
C LYS A 139 -31.24 8.00 24.46
N ASP A 140 -32.02 7.58 23.48
CA ASP A 140 -32.76 6.31 23.46
C ASP A 140 -32.61 5.52 22.14
N HIS A 141 -31.94 6.07 21.14
CA HIS A 141 -31.72 5.39 19.86
C HIS A 141 -30.47 5.90 19.14
N PHE A 142 -30.07 5.15 18.11
CA PHE A 142 -29.01 5.55 17.18
C PHE A 142 -29.59 5.87 15.81
N GLU A 143 -29.03 6.89 15.17
CA GLU A 143 -29.40 7.28 13.80
C GLU A 143 -28.15 7.19 12.93
N ALA A 144 -28.09 6.19 12.04
CA ALA A 144 -27.03 6.10 11.05
C ALA A 144 -27.23 7.19 9.99
N ILE A 145 -26.21 8.00 9.74
CA ILE A 145 -26.30 9.12 8.81
C ILE A 145 -25.42 8.91 7.57
N GLN A 146 -25.54 9.83 6.60
CA GLN A 146 -24.81 9.81 5.34
C GLN A 146 -23.29 9.79 5.58
N PRO A 147 -22.53 8.86 4.97
CA PRO A 147 -21.08 8.87 5.05
C PRO A 147 -20.51 10.07 4.30
N ARG A 148 -19.34 10.53 4.74
CA ARG A 148 -18.68 11.69 4.16
C ARG A 148 -17.19 11.45 4.04
N LEU A 149 -16.59 11.84 2.92
CA LEU A 149 -15.14 12.01 2.85
C LEU A 149 -14.78 13.26 3.65
N ALA A 150 -13.85 13.14 4.60
CA ALA A 150 -13.30 14.27 5.34
C ALA A 150 -11.86 14.53 4.89
N VAL A 151 -11.53 15.81 4.71
CA VAL A 151 -10.20 16.30 4.32
C VAL A 151 -9.58 17.01 5.50
N TYR A 152 -8.37 16.63 5.87
CA TYR A 152 -7.57 17.23 6.95
C TYR A 152 -6.28 17.80 6.36
N LYS A 153 -5.79 18.92 6.90
CA LYS A 153 -4.43 19.33 6.60
C LYS A 153 -3.45 18.62 7.51
N THR A 154 -2.37 18.09 6.96
CA THR A 154 -1.37 17.33 7.71
C THR A 154 -0.50 18.22 8.61
N ASP A 155 -0.48 19.53 8.38
CA ASP A 155 0.24 20.54 9.17
C ASP A 155 -0.58 21.20 10.29
N ASP A 156 -1.86 20.82 10.46
CA ASP A 156 -2.73 21.31 11.55
C ASP A 156 -2.31 20.78 12.96
N GLY A 157 -1.29 19.91 13.00
CA GLY A 157 -0.69 19.41 14.24
C GLY A 157 -1.58 18.43 15.02
N LEU A 158 -1.58 18.55 16.35
CA LEU A 158 -2.11 17.52 17.26
C LEU A 158 -3.63 17.61 17.51
N ASN A 159 -4.36 18.44 16.78
CA ASN A 159 -5.81 18.53 16.93
C ASN A 159 -6.48 18.92 15.61
N ALA A 160 -6.05 18.29 14.53
CA ALA A 160 -6.53 18.59 13.18
C ALA A 160 -8.05 18.37 13.08
N GLN A 161 -8.71 19.30 12.40
CA GLN A 161 -10.15 19.28 12.14
C GLN A 161 -10.39 19.15 10.64
N PRO A 162 -11.53 18.59 10.21
CA PRO A 162 -11.87 18.58 8.79
C PRO A 162 -11.92 20.00 8.24
N VAL A 163 -11.13 20.28 7.21
CA VAL A 163 -11.18 21.56 6.47
C VAL A 163 -12.24 21.52 5.36
N ARG A 164 -12.59 20.32 4.87
CA ARG A 164 -13.64 20.07 3.88
C ARG A 164 -14.31 18.73 4.15
N THR A 165 -15.57 18.61 3.75
CA THR A 165 -16.29 17.33 3.74
C THR A 165 -17.19 17.22 2.51
N TYR A 166 -17.37 15.99 2.02
CA TYR A 166 -18.21 15.68 0.86
C TYR A 166 -19.05 14.44 1.13
N PRO A 167 -20.35 14.41 0.79
CA PRO A 167 -21.14 13.19 0.90
C PRO A 167 -20.57 12.13 -0.06
N VAL A 168 -20.45 10.89 0.42
CA VAL A 168 -19.98 9.75 -0.39
C VAL A 168 -20.86 8.53 -0.16
N ASP A 169 -20.76 7.53 -1.04
CA ASP A 169 -21.52 6.29 -0.92
C ASP A 169 -21.17 5.51 0.35
N ARG A 170 -22.09 4.64 0.77
CA ARG A 170 -21.80 3.66 1.83
C ARG A 170 -20.87 2.57 1.32
N ARG A 171 -20.28 1.82 2.26
CA ARG A 171 -19.42 0.64 2.00
C ARG A 171 -18.10 0.98 1.27
N ILE A 172 -17.56 2.17 1.47
CA ILE A 172 -16.19 2.50 1.04
C ILE A 172 -15.23 2.00 2.12
N THR A 173 -14.22 1.23 1.72
CA THR A 173 -13.22 0.63 2.62
C THR A 173 -11.82 1.14 2.33
N LYS A 174 -11.20 0.79 1.20
CA LYS A 174 -9.84 1.23 0.83
C LYS A 174 -9.88 2.53 0.03
N LEU A 175 -8.90 3.39 0.27
CA LEU A 175 -8.70 4.65 -0.47
C LEU A 175 -7.37 4.62 -1.21
N GLY A 176 -7.30 5.38 -2.29
CA GLY A 176 -6.06 5.71 -3.01
C GLY A 176 -6.08 7.16 -3.46
N PHE A 177 -4.99 7.64 -4.06
CA PHE A 177 -4.90 9.01 -4.55
C PHE A 177 -4.36 9.00 -5.98
N ILE A 178 -5.00 9.73 -6.90
CA ILE A 178 -4.54 9.90 -8.28
C ILE A 178 -3.80 11.23 -8.36
N GLU A 179 -2.50 11.19 -8.62
CA GLU A 179 -1.62 12.37 -8.65
C GLU A 179 -2.01 13.34 -9.76
N LYS A 180 -2.08 12.86 -11.01
CA LYS A 180 -2.30 13.70 -12.20
C LYS A 180 -3.61 14.49 -12.15
N THR A 181 -4.65 13.93 -11.54
CA THR A 181 -5.97 14.57 -11.44
C THR A 181 -6.28 15.13 -10.06
N SER A 182 -5.42 14.86 -9.05
CA SER A 182 -5.65 15.22 -7.65
C SER A 182 -6.97 14.71 -7.09
N GLU A 183 -7.35 13.48 -7.45
CA GLU A 183 -8.59 12.84 -7.01
C GLU A 183 -8.31 11.75 -5.97
N VAL A 184 -9.25 11.55 -5.05
CA VAL A 184 -9.22 10.41 -4.11
C VAL A 184 -9.99 9.25 -4.73
N ILE A 185 -9.36 8.08 -4.81
CA ILE A 185 -10.00 6.82 -5.18
C ILE A 185 -10.85 6.35 -4.00
N LEU A 186 -12.12 6.05 -4.28
CA LEU A 186 -13.11 5.51 -3.34
C LEU A 186 -13.39 4.05 -3.71
N GLY A 187 -12.76 3.10 -2.99
CA GLY A 187 -13.03 1.68 -3.15
C GLY A 187 -14.26 1.23 -2.37
N GLY A 188 -15.40 1.07 -3.05
CA GLY A 188 -16.63 0.59 -2.43
C GLY A 188 -17.42 -0.33 -3.36
N GLY A 189 -18.76 -0.18 -3.39
CA GLY A 189 -19.62 -0.99 -4.26
C GLY A 189 -19.24 -0.89 -5.74
N ASP A 190 -18.83 0.29 -6.18
CA ASP A 190 -18.04 0.48 -7.40
C ASP A 190 -16.74 1.20 -7.01
N ILE A 191 -15.78 1.26 -7.93
CA ILE A 191 -14.57 2.05 -7.73
C ILE A 191 -14.81 3.42 -8.36
N LYS A 192 -14.72 4.47 -7.55
CA LYS A 192 -14.96 5.85 -7.96
C LYS A 192 -13.74 6.72 -7.66
N ALA A 193 -13.72 7.92 -8.24
CA ALA A 193 -12.78 8.97 -7.91
C ALA A 193 -13.55 10.23 -7.53
N ILE A 194 -13.11 10.96 -6.52
CA ILE A 194 -13.67 12.24 -6.09
C ILE A 194 -12.63 13.35 -6.17
N ASP A 195 -12.98 14.43 -6.86
CA ASP A 195 -12.22 15.68 -6.85
C ASP A 195 -12.45 16.40 -5.51
N THR A 196 -11.41 16.56 -4.72
CA THR A 196 -11.50 17.10 -3.35
C THR A 196 -11.49 18.62 -3.28
N THR A 197 -11.49 19.30 -4.44
CA THR A 197 -11.67 20.75 -4.56
C THR A 197 -13.14 21.13 -4.69
N ASN A 198 -13.95 20.29 -5.35
CA ASN A 198 -15.35 20.59 -5.67
C ASN A 198 -16.35 19.47 -5.34
N GLY A 199 -15.88 18.30 -4.91
CA GLY A 199 -16.70 17.17 -4.50
C GLY A 199 -17.34 16.36 -5.64
N LYS A 200 -16.99 16.64 -6.91
CA LYS A 200 -17.51 15.88 -8.04
C LYS A 200 -16.94 14.47 -8.04
N VAL A 201 -17.82 13.49 -8.26
CA VAL A 201 -17.48 12.07 -8.28
C VAL A 201 -17.63 11.53 -9.70
N ARG A 202 -16.67 10.71 -10.14
CA ARG A 202 -16.76 9.91 -11.37
C ARG A 202 -16.48 8.44 -11.09
N THR A 203 -17.06 7.55 -11.88
CA THR A 203 -16.80 6.12 -11.79
C THR A 203 -15.51 5.76 -12.53
N LEU A 204 -14.63 5.01 -11.87
CA LEU A 204 -13.42 4.41 -12.46
C LEU A 204 -13.70 3.02 -13.01
N ALA A 205 -14.38 2.19 -12.23
CA ALA A 205 -14.80 0.85 -12.65
C ALA A 205 -16.08 0.43 -11.92
N LYS A 206 -16.94 -0.31 -12.63
CA LYS A 206 -18.19 -0.85 -12.11
C LYS A 206 -17.95 -2.27 -11.60
N LEU A 207 -18.36 -2.55 -10.36
CA LEU A 207 -18.33 -3.88 -9.74
C LEU A 207 -19.75 -4.29 -9.36
N GLN A 208 -20.36 -3.61 -8.39
CA GLN A 208 -21.73 -3.91 -8.00
C GLN A 208 -22.72 -3.55 -9.11
N ASN A 209 -22.51 -2.43 -9.80
CA ASN A 209 -23.38 -1.98 -10.89
C ASN A 209 -22.82 -2.44 -12.25
N TRP A 210 -22.38 -3.69 -12.33
CA TRP A 210 -21.74 -4.23 -13.53
C TRP A 210 -22.67 -4.22 -14.74
N ASP A 211 -22.17 -3.82 -15.90
CA ASP A 211 -22.98 -3.68 -17.12
C ASP A 211 -23.12 -5.02 -17.89
N ARG A 212 -22.68 -6.14 -17.33
CA ARG A 212 -22.74 -7.46 -17.97
C ARG A 212 -24.06 -8.15 -17.63
N SER A 213 -24.63 -8.87 -18.61
CA SER A 213 -25.91 -9.57 -18.43
C SER A 213 -25.81 -10.61 -17.30
N PRO A 214 -26.78 -10.68 -16.38
CA PRO A 214 -26.83 -11.71 -15.35
C PRO A 214 -27.00 -13.13 -15.92
N GLU A 215 -27.43 -13.24 -17.18
CA GLU A 215 -27.50 -14.53 -17.89
C GLU A 215 -26.11 -15.08 -18.23
N GLY A 216 -25.10 -14.22 -18.39
CA GLY A 216 -23.74 -14.63 -18.70
C GLY A 216 -22.78 -14.50 -17.52
N TRP A 217 -23.12 -13.71 -16.49
CA TRP A 217 -22.16 -13.28 -15.48
C TRP A 217 -22.79 -13.04 -14.12
N VAL A 218 -22.07 -13.41 -13.05
CA VAL A 218 -22.39 -13.01 -11.68
C VAL A 218 -21.67 -11.70 -11.35
N PRO A 219 -22.32 -10.68 -10.76
CA PRO A 219 -21.64 -9.46 -10.35
C PRO A 219 -20.40 -9.72 -9.47
N PRO A 220 -19.29 -9.00 -9.68
CA PRO A 220 -18.07 -9.14 -8.91
C PRO A 220 -18.28 -9.09 -7.39
N ASP A 221 -17.67 -10.05 -6.70
CA ASP A 221 -17.48 -10.00 -5.25
C ASP A 221 -16.05 -9.52 -4.94
N ALA A 222 -15.94 -8.33 -4.35
CA ALA A 222 -14.67 -7.71 -4.02
C ALA A 222 -14.55 -7.51 -2.50
N PHE A 223 -13.63 -8.26 -1.89
CA PHE A 223 -13.28 -8.09 -0.48
C PHE A 223 -12.08 -7.15 -0.32
N ALA A 224 -12.35 -5.94 0.13
CA ALA A 224 -11.46 -4.79 -0.07
C ALA A 224 -10.90 -4.22 1.24
N MET A 225 -10.09 -4.96 2.00
CA MET A 225 -9.70 -4.51 3.35
C MET A 225 -8.36 -3.79 3.42
N HIS A 226 -7.39 -4.13 2.58
CA HIS A 226 -6.03 -3.60 2.72
C HIS A 226 -5.66 -2.75 1.53
N THR A 227 -4.97 -1.64 1.80
CA THR A 227 -4.39 -0.80 0.75
C THR A 227 -2.89 -1.08 0.73
N MET A 228 -2.32 -1.26 -0.45
CA MET A 228 -0.90 -1.56 -0.67
C MET A 228 -0.55 -1.26 -2.14
N GLY A 229 0.75 -1.18 -2.45
CA GLY A 229 1.25 -0.92 -3.80
C GLY A 229 1.44 0.57 -4.13
N GLU A 230 1.16 1.47 -3.19
CA GLU A 230 1.26 2.92 -3.42
C GLU A 230 2.69 3.38 -3.74
N HIS A 231 3.71 2.70 -3.18
CA HIS A 231 5.13 3.01 -3.41
C HIS A 231 5.57 2.70 -4.84
N ILE A 232 4.87 1.81 -5.54
CA ILE A 232 5.07 1.53 -6.97
C ILE A 232 4.03 2.21 -7.87
N GLY A 233 3.16 3.05 -7.30
CA GLY A 233 2.17 3.81 -8.07
C GLY A 233 0.89 3.04 -8.40
N GLU A 234 0.46 2.11 -7.54
CA GLU A 234 -0.63 1.19 -7.84
C GLU A 234 -1.74 1.22 -6.77
N TYR A 235 -2.97 0.99 -7.24
CA TYR A 235 -4.10 0.57 -6.44
C TYR A 235 -4.75 -0.66 -7.10
N ILE A 236 -4.88 -1.78 -6.35
CA ILE A 236 -5.59 -2.97 -6.82
C ILE A 236 -6.84 -3.24 -5.97
N MET A 237 -7.94 -3.51 -6.67
CA MET A 237 -9.14 -4.14 -6.15
C MET A 237 -9.31 -5.53 -6.79
N PRO A 238 -8.90 -6.62 -6.12
CA PRO A 238 -9.19 -7.97 -6.61
C PRO A 238 -10.68 -8.27 -6.45
N TYR A 239 -11.23 -9.06 -7.35
CA TYR A 239 -12.61 -9.54 -7.26
C TYR A 239 -12.74 -10.96 -7.80
N PHE A 240 -13.74 -11.66 -7.28
CA PHE A 240 -14.17 -12.96 -7.78
C PHE A 240 -15.44 -12.80 -8.61
N THR A 241 -15.58 -13.58 -9.68
CA THR A 241 -16.82 -13.65 -10.47
C THR A 241 -17.01 -15.04 -11.07
N ILE A 242 -18.21 -15.28 -11.56
CA ILE A 242 -18.58 -16.50 -12.28
C ILE A 242 -19.10 -16.10 -13.65
N LYS A 243 -18.61 -16.77 -14.69
CA LYS A 243 -19.14 -16.70 -16.04
C LYS A 243 -19.96 -17.97 -16.31
N TRP A 244 -21.20 -17.77 -16.75
CA TRP A 244 -22.10 -18.85 -17.15
C TRP A 244 -21.84 -19.22 -18.63
N ASN A 245 -21.35 -20.44 -18.89
CA ASN A 245 -21.30 -21.01 -20.25
C ASN A 245 -22.50 -21.93 -20.55
N GLY A 246 -23.53 -21.87 -19.71
CA GLY A 246 -24.79 -22.57 -19.82
C GLY A 246 -25.90 -21.74 -19.19
N GLU A 247 -27.02 -22.37 -18.82
CA GLU A 247 -28.05 -21.69 -18.05
C GLU A 247 -27.49 -21.14 -16.73
N PRO A 248 -27.90 -19.95 -16.27
CA PRO A 248 -27.46 -19.40 -14.99
C PRO A 248 -27.66 -20.39 -13.84
N GLY A 249 -26.58 -20.68 -13.10
CA GLY A 249 -26.57 -21.67 -12.02
C GLY A 249 -26.15 -23.08 -12.43
N ASP A 250 -25.89 -23.34 -13.73
CA ASP A 250 -25.24 -24.57 -14.19
C ASP A 250 -23.75 -24.57 -13.82
N MET A 251 -23.46 -25.04 -12.60
CA MET A 251 -22.12 -25.05 -12.03
C MET A 251 -21.15 -25.97 -12.78
N GLU A 252 -21.63 -26.96 -13.53
CA GLU A 252 -20.77 -27.87 -14.29
C GLU A 252 -20.16 -27.18 -15.52
N LYS A 253 -20.85 -26.18 -16.07
CA LYS A 253 -20.37 -25.39 -17.23
C LYS A 253 -19.77 -24.05 -16.83
N ALA A 254 -19.91 -23.64 -15.58
CA ALA A 254 -19.47 -22.33 -15.11
C ALA A 254 -17.94 -22.19 -15.08
N GLU A 255 -17.45 -21.01 -15.45
CA GLU A 255 -16.06 -20.60 -15.26
C GLU A 255 -15.97 -19.72 -14.01
N PHE A 256 -15.17 -20.15 -13.04
CA PHE A 256 -14.88 -19.39 -11.82
C PHE A 256 -13.60 -18.61 -12.05
N LEU A 257 -13.65 -17.29 -11.84
CA LEU A 257 -12.59 -16.39 -12.29
C LEU A 257 -12.16 -15.44 -11.19
N TRP A 258 -10.86 -15.23 -11.08
CA TRP A 258 -10.28 -14.06 -10.47
C TRP A 258 -10.19 -12.95 -11.49
N GLY A 259 -10.72 -11.79 -11.14
CA GLY A 259 -10.48 -10.53 -11.83
C GLY A 259 -9.81 -9.52 -10.91
N MET A 260 -9.37 -8.43 -11.53
CA MET A 260 -8.86 -7.28 -10.80
C MET A 260 -9.31 -5.99 -11.47
N THR A 261 -9.48 -4.95 -10.67
CA THR A 261 -9.37 -3.57 -11.17
C THR A 261 -8.10 -2.96 -10.61
N LYS A 262 -7.22 -2.57 -11.50
CA LYS A 262 -5.98 -1.84 -11.23
C LYS A 262 -6.14 -0.38 -11.66
N VAL A 263 -5.70 0.54 -10.81
CA VAL A 263 -5.61 1.97 -11.11
C VAL A 263 -4.16 2.38 -10.95
N ASP A 264 -3.58 2.98 -12.00
CA ASP A 264 -2.30 3.68 -11.90
C ASP A 264 -2.52 4.97 -11.09
N THR A 265 -1.88 5.08 -9.94
CA THR A 265 -2.08 6.23 -9.03
C THR A 265 -1.34 7.49 -9.49
N LYS A 266 -0.46 7.40 -10.48
CA LYS A 266 0.15 8.58 -11.11
C LYS A 266 -0.75 9.14 -12.19
N THR A 267 -1.23 8.30 -13.11
CA THR A 267 -1.96 8.74 -14.31
C THR A 267 -3.48 8.71 -14.16
N GLY A 268 -4.00 7.84 -13.31
CA GLY A 268 -5.43 7.55 -13.17
C GLY A 268 -5.96 6.55 -14.21
N ASP A 269 -5.08 5.91 -14.98
CA ASP A 269 -5.46 4.90 -15.96
C ASP A 269 -5.99 3.65 -15.26
N VAL A 270 -7.07 3.08 -15.80
CA VAL A 270 -7.79 1.95 -15.22
C VAL A 270 -7.64 0.74 -16.13
N THR A 271 -7.15 -0.36 -15.57
CA THR A 271 -7.17 -1.69 -16.21
C THR A 271 -8.08 -2.59 -15.40
N THR A 272 -9.05 -3.22 -16.05
CA THR A 272 -10.01 -4.10 -15.36
C THR A 272 -10.30 -5.33 -16.21
N GLY A 273 -10.47 -6.48 -15.57
CA GLY A 273 -10.84 -7.71 -16.24
C GLY A 273 -10.57 -8.97 -15.44
N GLU A 274 -11.09 -10.07 -15.94
CA GLU A 274 -10.83 -11.42 -15.46
C GLU A 274 -9.47 -11.88 -15.99
N VAL A 275 -8.58 -12.27 -15.07
CA VAL A 275 -7.15 -12.48 -15.37
C VAL A 275 -6.69 -13.90 -15.09
N LEU A 276 -7.39 -14.65 -14.24
CA LEU A 276 -6.97 -16.01 -13.86
C LEU A 276 -8.19 -16.89 -13.57
N PRO A 277 -8.11 -18.21 -13.84
CA PRO A 277 -9.02 -19.17 -13.24
C PRO A 277 -8.97 -19.11 -11.71
N PHE A 278 -10.12 -19.28 -11.07
CA PHE A 278 -10.19 -19.41 -9.62
C PHE A 278 -9.77 -20.82 -9.22
N GLU A 279 -8.52 -20.97 -8.77
CA GLU A 279 -7.99 -22.23 -8.24
C GLU A 279 -7.99 -22.26 -6.71
N PHE A 280 -7.87 -21.07 -6.09
CA PHE A 280 -7.77 -20.88 -4.65
C PHE A 280 -8.02 -19.43 -4.26
N ILE A 281 -8.27 -19.19 -2.97
CA ILE A 281 -8.49 -17.85 -2.44
C ILE A 281 -7.17 -17.08 -2.40
N VAL A 282 -7.19 -15.85 -2.91
CA VAL A 282 -6.14 -14.85 -2.74
C VAL A 282 -6.76 -13.64 -2.05
N PHE A 283 -6.12 -13.15 -0.99
CA PHE A 283 -6.67 -12.08 -0.17
C PHE A 283 -6.27 -10.68 -0.68
N ASN A 284 -5.01 -10.52 -1.07
CA ASN A 284 -4.47 -9.30 -1.65
C ASN A 284 -3.39 -9.61 -2.69
N TRP A 285 -3.21 -8.68 -3.63
CA TRP A 285 -2.32 -8.79 -4.78
C TRP A 285 -1.34 -7.62 -4.79
N VAL A 286 -0.13 -7.84 -5.31
CA VAL A 286 0.83 -6.78 -5.63
C VAL A 286 1.50 -7.09 -6.96
N THR A 287 1.66 -6.09 -7.82
CA THR A 287 2.37 -6.23 -9.10
C THR A 287 3.89 -6.27 -8.88
N ASP A 288 4.61 -7.07 -9.67
CA ASP A 288 6.07 -7.00 -9.73
C ASP A 288 6.49 -5.65 -10.32
N PRO A 289 7.28 -4.82 -9.61
CA PRO A 289 7.67 -3.50 -10.12
C PRO A 289 8.53 -3.58 -11.40
N ASN A 290 9.11 -4.73 -11.71
CA ASN A 290 9.94 -4.93 -12.89
C ASN A 290 9.20 -5.59 -14.07
N ASP A 291 7.97 -6.07 -13.86
CA ASP A 291 7.18 -6.77 -14.87
C ASP A 291 5.68 -6.64 -14.57
N GLU A 292 4.99 -5.77 -15.32
CA GLU A 292 3.56 -5.48 -15.12
C GLU A 292 2.64 -6.68 -15.39
N ASP A 293 3.13 -7.68 -16.13
CA ASP A 293 2.40 -8.91 -16.41
C ASP A 293 2.47 -9.89 -15.23
N ILE A 294 3.32 -9.66 -14.22
CA ILE A 294 3.51 -10.52 -13.07
C ILE A 294 2.87 -9.93 -11.82
N VAL A 295 2.03 -10.73 -11.15
CA VAL A 295 1.43 -10.39 -9.86
C VAL A 295 1.66 -11.49 -8.84
N TYR A 296 1.78 -11.10 -7.59
CA TYR A 296 1.90 -12.00 -6.45
C TYR A 296 0.67 -11.90 -5.56
N GLY A 297 0.21 -13.04 -5.05
CA GLY A 297 -0.95 -13.14 -4.19
C GLY A 297 -0.64 -13.83 -2.85
N SER A 298 -1.26 -13.39 -1.76
CA SER A 298 -1.16 -14.07 -0.45
C SER A 298 -2.52 -14.48 0.12
N PHE A 299 -2.55 -15.67 0.73
CA PHE A 299 -3.56 -16.12 1.70
C PHE A 299 -3.01 -17.32 2.51
N ASN A 300 -3.49 -18.53 2.23
CA ASN A 300 -2.91 -19.80 2.74
C ASN A 300 -1.69 -20.26 1.93
N GLN A 301 -1.46 -19.63 0.78
CA GLN A 301 -0.29 -19.78 -0.06
C GLN A 301 0.27 -18.41 -0.43
N LEU A 302 1.55 -18.37 -0.76
CA LEU A 302 2.14 -17.33 -1.60
C LEU A 302 2.09 -17.83 -3.05
N SER A 303 1.63 -17.00 -3.96
CA SER A 303 1.39 -17.38 -5.34
C SER A 303 1.97 -16.34 -6.30
N LYS A 304 2.41 -16.80 -7.47
CA LYS A 304 2.94 -15.98 -8.56
C LYS A 304 2.16 -16.28 -9.81
N HIS A 305 1.72 -15.25 -10.51
CA HIS A 305 0.88 -15.37 -11.69
C HIS A 305 1.40 -14.51 -12.82
N ASN A 306 1.17 -14.94 -14.05
CA ASN A 306 1.24 -14.10 -15.23
C ASN A 306 -0.19 -13.79 -15.68
N ILE A 307 -0.60 -12.52 -15.55
CA ILE A 307 -1.99 -12.09 -15.78
C ILE A 307 -2.31 -11.91 -17.26
N LYS A 308 -1.29 -11.68 -18.10
CA LYS A 308 -1.45 -11.59 -19.55
C LYS A 308 -1.62 -12.97 -20.19
N GLU A 309 -0.91 -13.96 -19.69
CA GLU A 309 -1.05 -15.36 -20.12
C GLU A 309 -2.24 -16.07 -19.45
N GLY A 310 -2.78 -15.50 -18.37
CA GLY A 310 -3.83 -16.11 -17.57
C GLY A 310 -3.40 -17.38 -16.83
N LYS A 311 -2.16 -17.41 -16.30
CA LYS A 311 -1.57 -18.59 -15.68
C LYS A 311 -1.00 -18.34 -14.30
N THR A 312 -1.26 -19.26 -13.39
CA THR A 312 -0.49 -19.41 -12.16
C THR A 312 0.87 -20.04 -12.50
N LEU A 313 1.96 -19.33 -12.25
CA LEU A 313 3.33 -19.78 -12.54
C LEU A 313 3.93 -20.60 -11.40
N ALA A 314 3.62 -20.24 -10.16
CA ALA A 314 4.11 -20.93 -8.98
C ALA A 314 3.19 -20.72 -7.78
N VAL A 315 3.13 -21.73 -6.91
CA VAL A 315 2.40 -21.69 -5.63
C VAL A 315 3.30 -22.27 -4.55
N HIS A 316 3.41 -21.58 -3.43
CA HIS A 316 4.15 -21.99 -2.25
C HIS A 316 3.21 -22.02 -1.04
N PRO A 317 2.92 -23.21 -0.47
CA PRO A 317 2.12 -23.32 0.74
C PRO A 317 2.75 -22.57 1.91
N MET A 318 1.95 -21.81 2.65
CA MET A 318 2.42 -21.05 3.82
C MET A 318 2.16 -21.85 5.11
N PRO A 319 2.97 -21.67 6.16
CA PRO A 319 2.81 -22.39 7.43
C PRO A 319 1.51 -22.05 8.16
N HIS A 320 0.92 -20.88 7.88
CA HIS A 320 -0.41 -20.46 8.30
C HIS A 320 -0.93 -19.39 7.33
N THR A 321 -2.15 -18.93 7.53
CA THR A 321 -2.76 -17.85 6.74
C THR A 321 -2.02 -16.52 6.96
N TYR A 322 -1.77 -15.79 5.88
CA TYR A 322 -1.32 -14.39 5.87
C TYR A 322 -2.34 -13.56 5.07
N TYR A 323 -2.59 -12.31 5.45
CA TYR A 323 -3.57 -11.46 4.75
C TYR A 323 -2.91 -10.47 3.80
N ASN A 324 -1.73 -9.97 4.13
CA ASN A 324 -1.07 -8.92 3.37
C ASN A 324 0.11 -9.45 2.58
N ILE A 325 0.42 -8.74 1.50
CA ILE A 325 1.61 -8.94 0.70
C ILE A 325 2.17 -7.58 0.31
N ASN A 326 3.48 -7.41 0.32
CA ASN A 326 4.12 -6.24 -0.26
C ASN A 326 5.49 -6.63 -0.81
N MET A 327 6.06 -5.81 -1.67
CA MET A 327 7.30 -6.08 -2.38
C MET A 327 8.16 -4.82 -2.39
N LEU A 328 9.48 -4.96 -2.28
CA LEU A 328 10.38 -3.81 -2.43
C LEU A 328 10.27 -3.21 -3.84
N GLU A 329 10.52 -1.91 -3.97
CA GLU A 329 10.45 -1.22 -5.26
C GLU A 329 11.43 -1.77 -6.30
N ASP A 330 12.57 -2.31 -5.85
CA ASP A 330 13.53 -2.98 -6.73
C ASP A 330 13.14 -4.43 -7.10
N GLY A 331 12.06 -4.93 -6.49
CA GLY A 331 11.55 -6.27 -6.69
C GLY A 331 12.45 -7.38 -6.14
N SER A 332 13.32 -7.09 -5.17
CA SER A 332 14.27 -8.08 -4.63
C SER A 332 13.68 -8.99 -3.55
N LYS A 333 12.63 -8.55 -2.83
CA LYS A 333 12.00 -9.32 -1.73
C LYS A 333 10.49 -9.13 -1.69
N ILE A 334 9.79 -10.21 -1.36
CA ILE A 334 8.37 -10.20 -0.97
C ILE A 334 8.26 -10.35 0.54
N TYR A 335 7.41 -9.53 1.15
CA TYR A 335 6.99 -9.64 2.54
C TYR A 335 5.52 -10.05 2.59
N VAL A 336 5.21 -11.09 3.37
CA VAL A 336 3.82 -11.49 3.66
C VAL A 336 3.56 -11.44 5.16
N GLY A 337 2.44 -10.82 5.53
CA GLY A 337 2.12 -10.46 6.90
C GLY A 337 0.60 -10.40 7.16
N GLY A 338 0.20 -9.67 8.19
CA GLY A 338 -1.15 -9.77 8.75
C GLY A 338 -1.32 -11.04 9.59
N THR A 339 -2.52 -11.26 10.11
CA THR A 339 -2.85 -12.34 11.05
C THR A 339 -1.99 -12.29 12.32
N SER A 340 -0.97 -13.14 12.38
CA SER A 340 -0.13 -13.46 13.53
C SER A 340 0.87 -12.34 13.86
N SER A 341 1.88 -12.68 14.65
CA SER A 341 2.97 -11.84 15.15
C SER A 341 4.28 -12.07 14.38
N ASP A 342 4.20 -12.40 13.09
CA ASP A 342 5.35 -12.66 12.25
C ASP A 342 5.11 -12.23 10.80
N ILE A 343 6.19 -11.77 10.15
CA ILE A 343 6.23 -11.45 8.72
C ILE A 343 7.20 -12.44 8.08
N SER A 344 6.77 -13.12 7.02
CA SER A 344 7.62 -14.02 6.26
C SER A 344 8.22 -13.31 5.05
N ILE A 345 9.49 -13.57 4.76
CA ILE A 345 10.26 -12.91 3.70
C ILE A 345 10.61 -13.95 2.64
N HIS A 346 10.34 -13.65 1.37
CA HIS A 346 10.45 -14.61 0.27
C HIS A 346 11.24 -14.04 -0.91
N ASP A 347 11.96 -14.92 -1.59
CA ASP A 347 12.59 -14.65 -2.88
C ASP A 347 11.50 -14.65 -3.99
N PRO A 348 11.34 -13.57 -4.78
CA PRO A 348 10.24 -13.46 -5.75
C PRO A 348 10.35 -14.41 -6.95
N LYS A 349 11.56 -14.93 -7.23
CA LYS A 349 11.79 -15.86 -8.35
C LYS A 349 11.35 -17.28 -8.00
N THR A 350 11.66 -17.72 -6.79
CA THR A 350 11.46 -19.10 -6.33
C THR A 350 10.30 -19.26 -5.34
N LEU A 351 9.78 -18.15 -4.81
CA LEU A 351 8.83 -18.08 -3.69
C LEU A 351 9.32 -18.71 -2.38
N LYS A 352 10.59 -19.13 -2.31
CA LYS A 352 11.15 -19.76 -1.11
C LYS A 352 11.33 -18.72 -0.02
N LYS A 353 11.02 -19.12 1.22
CA LYS A 353 11.29 -18.32 2.40
C LYS A 353 12.80 -18.10 2.55
N ILE A 354 13.21 -16.85 2.65
CA ILE A 354 14.59 -16.42 2.86
C ILE A 354 14.81 -15.76 4.23
N GLY A 355 13.74 -15.47 4.95
CA GLY A 355 13.81 -14.88 6.29
C GLY A 355 12.45 -14.73 6.95
N SER A 356 12.46 -14.20 8.17
CA SER A 356 11.24 -13.79 8.87
C SER A 356 11.53 -12.76 9.94
N ILE A 357 10.58 -11.87 10.19
CA ILE A 357 10.61 -10.88 11.27
C ILE A 357 9.58 -11.30 12.32
N LYS A 358 10.00 -11.34 13.59
CA LYS A 358 9.09 -11.57 14.72
C LYS A 358 8.66 -10.24 15.32
N LEU A 359 7.36 -10.08 15.55
CA LEU A 359 6.75 -8.90 16.16
C LEU A 359 6.28 -9.19 17.58
N ALA A 360 6.03 -8.13 18.34
CA ALA A 360 5.63 -8.23 19.74
C ALA A 360 4.19 -8.72 19.94
N GLY A 361 3.33 -8.60 18.93
CA GLY A 361 1.94 -9.04 19.00
C GLY A 361 1.30 -9.32 17.65
N ASP A 362 0.02 -9.71 17.69
CA ASP A 362 -0.79 -10.09 16.53
C ASP A 362 -1.13 -8.88 15.65
N MET A 363 -0.91 -9.00 14.34
CA MET A 363 -1.21 -7.94 13.36
C MET A 363 -2.69 -7.84 13.01
N SER A 364 -3.48 -8.90 13.21
CA SER A 364 -4.88 -8.97 12.80
C SER A 364 -5.04 -8.58 11.32
N THR A 365 -5.84 -7.56 11.00
CA THR A 365 -5.98 -7.00 9.64
C THR A 365 -5.27 -5.65 9.49
N SER A 366 -4.10 -5.49 10.11
CA SER A 366 -3.27 -4.29 9.94
C SER A 366 -2.69 -4.26 8.54
N ASP A 367 -2.50 -3.06 8.00
CA ASP A 367 -1.82 -2.89 6.73
C ASP A 367 -0.34 -3.29 6.86
N LEU A 368 0.23 -3.73 5.74
CA LEU A 368 1.66 -3.94 5.56
C LEU A 368 2.16 -3.00 4.46
N ARG A 369 2.77 -1.87 4.84
CA ARG A 369 3.13 -0.79 3.90
C ARG A 369 4.64 -0.67 3.73
N ILE A 370 5.06 -0.19 2.55
CA ILE A 370 6.44 0.23 2.29
C ILE A 370 6.48 1.76 2.30
N ALA A 371 7.25 2.33 3.20
CA ALA A 371 7.55 3.76 3.22
C ALA A 371 8.93 4.00 2.61
N LYS A 372 8.97 4.74 1.50
CA LYS A 372 10.20 5.12 0.81
C LYS A 372 10.65 6.49 1.29
N VAL A 373 11.73 6.55 2.07
CA VAL A 373 12.26 7.84 2.54
C VAL A 373 12.99 8.55 1.41
N GLN A 374 12.46 9.69 0.99
CA GLN A 374 13.10 10.57 0.02
C GLN A 374 14.15 11.44 0.73
N ARG A 375 15.38 11.46 0.18
CA ARG A 375 16.50 12.23 0.74
C ARG A 375 16.51 13.68 0.30
#